data_AF-A0A2H4XNQ3-F1
#
_entry.id   AF-A0A2H4XNQ3-F1
#
_cell.length_a   1.000
_cell.length_b   1.000
_cell.length_c   1.000
_cell.angle_alpha   90.00
_cell.angle_beta   90.00
_cell.angle_gamma   90.00
#
_symmetry.space_group_name_H-M   'P 1'
#
loop_
_entity.id
_entity.type
_entity.pdbx_description
1 polymer ?
#
loop_
_entity_poly.entity_id
_entity_poly.type
_entity_poly.pdbx_seq_one_letter_code
_entity_poly.pdbx_strand_id
1 'polypeptide(L)'
;TCSKIEHFVSILGKCFESPWTTKALSETACEDSEENKHRLTGAQSLRKHLSNSSEEGSPSPSTPMISKSGPKFSADKPVVEVPGMTILDKKDGEQAKALFEKVRKFRTHVEDSDLIYKLYAVQTVVKTVKFIFILCYTLTFVTAISFKHVCIPSVEHLTGYKEFECTHNMAFMLKKLLISYIALICVYGLVCLYTLFWLFRRPLKEYSFEKVREESSFSDIPDVKNDFAFLLHMVDQYDQLYSKRFGVFLSEVSENKLRQISLNHEWTFEKLKQHISRNAQDKQELYLFMLSGIPDAVFELTDLEVLRLELVPEAKIPAKISQMTALQELHLCHCPAKVEQTAFSFLRDNLKCLHVKFTDVAEIPTWVYLLKNLRELYLVGNLNS
;
A
#
# COMPACT_ATOMS: atom_id res chain seq x y z
N THR A 1 21.69 16.21 3.69
CA THR A 1 20.43 16.08 4.44
C THR A 1 19.29 16.86 3.79
N CYS A 2 19.44 18.17 3.53
CA CYS A 2 18.37 19.00 2.91
C CYS A 2 17.81 18.40 1.60
N SER A 3 18.68 18.06 0.64
CA SER A 3 18.26 17.47 -0.64
C SER A 3 17.48 16.16 -0.51
N LYS A 4 17.85 15.28 0.45
CA LYS A 4 17.12 14.02 0.70
C LYS A 4 15.72 14.28 1.26
N ILE A 5 15.57 15.27 2.15
CA ILE A 5 14.30 15.64 2.76
C ILE A 5 13.39 16.31 1.73
N GLU A 6 13.90 17.25 0.93
CA GLU A 6 13.13 17.89 -0.15
C GLU A 6 12.63 16.88 -1.18
N HIS A 7 13.50 15.94 -1.57
CA HIS A 7 13.12 14.86 -2.49
C HIS A 7 12.05 13.96 -1.87
N PHE A 8 12.19 13.59 -0.59
CA PHE A 8 11.18 12.81 0.13
C PHE A 8 9.82 13.53 0.16
N VAL A 9 9.78 14.81 0.55
CA VAL A 9 8.55 15.60 0.63
C VAL A 9 7.91 15.75 -0.75
N SER A 10 8.70 15.94 -1.81
CA SER A 10 8.20 16.01 -3.18
C SER A 10 7.55 14.70 -3.63
N ILE A 11 8.18 13.55 -3.34
CA ILE A 11 7.58 12.24 -3.63
C ILE A 11 6.31 12.05 -2.79
N LEU A 12 6.38 12.34 -1.49
CA LEU A 12 5.25 12.17 -0.57
C LEU A 12 4.02 12.95 -1.02
N GLY A 13 4.19 14.21 -1.43
CA GLY A 13 3.12 15.04 -1.98
C GLY A 13 2.53 14.44 -3.26
N LYS A 14 3.38 13.97 -4.20
CA LYS A 14 2.92 13.32 -5.43
C LYS A 14 2.19 12.00 -5.18
N CYS A 15 2.64 11.21 -4.19
CA CYS A 15 1.94 9.99 -3.79
C CYS A 15 0.57 10.33 -3.20
N PHE A 16 0.49 11.39 -2.41
CA PHE A 16 -0.76 11.84 -1.81
C PHE A 16 -1.76 12.36 -2.85
N GLU A 17 -1.31 13.13 -3.83
CA GLU A 17 -2.16 13.70 -4.89
C GLU A 17 -2.56 12.68 -5.96
N SER A 18 -1.88 11.54 -6.05
CA SER A 18 -2.11 10.56 -7.11
C SER A 18 -3.51 9.92 -7.02
N PRO A 19 -4.35 10.04 -8.07
CA PRO A 19 -5.67 9.41 -8.11
C PRO A 19 -5.62 7.88 -7.97
N TRP A 20 -4.50 7.27 -8.40
CA TRP A 20 -4.26 5.83 -8.26
C TRP A 20 -4.41 5.34 -6.82
N THR A 21 -3.88 6.07 -5.84
CA THR A 21 -3.95 5.63 -4.43
C THR A 21 -5.38 5.59 -3.92
N THR A 22 -6.21 6.55 -4.33
CA THR A 22 -7.61 6.60 -3.93
C THR A 22 -8.37 5.42 -4.54
N LYS A 23 -8.12 5.12 -5.82
CA LYS A 23 -8.70 3.95 -6.49
C LYS A 23 -8.27 2.64 -5.83
N ALA A 24 -6.96 2.43 -5.68
CA ALA A 24 -6.40 1.22 -5.08
C ALA A 24 -6.96 0.96 -3.68
N LEU A 25 -7.04 2.01 -2.83
CA LEU A 25 -7.59 1.91 -1.48
C LEU A 25 -9.11 1.64 -1.49
N SER A 26 -9.85 2.22 -2.43
CA SER A 26 -11.30 1.97 -2.56
C SER A 26 -11.62 0.55 -3.02
N GLU A 27 -10.83 -0.01 -3.94
CA GLU A 27 -11.00 -1.39 -4.40
C GLU A 27 -10.78 -2.39 -3.27
N THR A 28 -9.75 -2.19 -2.44
CA THR A 28 -9.53 -2.97 -1.21
C THR A 28 -10.72 -2.92 -0.26
N ALA A 29 -11.27 -1.73 0.00
CA ALA A 29 -12.40 -1.58 0.91
C ALA A 29 -13.67 -2.28 0.39
N CYS A 30 -13.86 -2.33 -0.94
CA CYS A 30 -14.96 -3.07 -1.57
C CYS A 30 -14.74 -4.58 -1.55
N GLU A 31 -13.51 -5.05 -1.83
CA GLU A 31 -13.12 -6.46 -1.75
C GLU A 31 -13.39 -7.03 -0.34
N ASP A 32 -12.99 -6.31 0.71
CA ASP A 32 -13.23 -6.70 2.11
C ASP A 32 -14.72 -6.76 2.46
N SER A 33 -15.53 -5.83 1.93
CA SER A 33 -16.99 -5.83 2.13
C SER A 33 -17.67 -7.04 1.48
N GLU A 34 -17.28 -7.38 0.25
CA GLU A 34 -17.84 -8.54 -0.46
C GLU A 34 -17.35 -9.86 0.15
N GLU A 35 -16.08 -9.96 0.57
CA GLU A 35 -15.59 -11.15 1.27
C GLU A 35 -16.34 -11.37 2.61
N ASN A 36 -16.63 -10.28 3.35
CA ASN A 36 -17.39 -10.36 4.59
C ASN A 36 -18.86 -10.78 4.35
N LYS A 37 -19.48 -10.36 3.23
CA LYS A 37 -20.79 -10.88 2.79
C LYS A 37 -20.74 -12.35 2.42
N HIS A 38 -19.72 -12.79 1.68
CA HIS A 38 -19.56 -14.20 1.31
C HIS A 38 -19.31 -15.10 2.54
N ARG A 39 -18.54 -14.63 3.53
CA ARG A 39 -18.37 -15.33 4.82
C ARG A 39 -19.68 -15.43 5.61
N LEU A 40 -20.50 -14.37 5.63
CA LEU A 40 -21.83 -14.40 6.26
C LEU A 40 -22.80 -15.37 5.55
N THR A 41 -22.76 -15.41 4.22
CA THR A 41 -23.63 -16.26 3.41
C THR A 41 -23.22 -17.73 3.47
N GLY A 42 -21.91 -18.01 3.56
CA GLY A 42 -21.37 -19.36 3.82
C GLY A 42 -21.63 -19.86 5.24
N ALA A 43 -21.65 -18.98 6.24
CA ALA A 43 -22.03 -19.33 7.62
C ALA A 43 -23.53 -19.63 7.77
N GLN A 44 -24.39 -19.04 6.93
CA GLN A 44 -25.83 -19.33 6.92
C GLN A 44 -26.20 -20.69 6.29
N SER A 45 -25.35 -21.26 5.42
CA SER A 45 -25.58 -22.63 4.90
C SER A 45 -25.15 -23.71 5.91
N LEU A 46 -24.17 -23.41 6.77
CA LEU A 46 -23.67 -24.32 7.81
C LEU A 46 -24.51 -24.32 9.11
N ARG A 47 -25.33 -23.28 9.35
CA ARG A 47 -26.16 -23.20 10.57
C ARG A 47 -27.55 -23.86 10.44
N LYS A 48 -27.91 -24.40 9.27
CA LYS A 48 -29.21 -25.06 9.05
C LYS A 48 -29.21 -26.58 9.31
N HIS A 49 -28.11 -27.15 9.80
CA HIS A 49 -27.99 -28.60 10.00
C HIS A 49 -27.71 -29.10 11.44
N LEU A 50 -27.67 -28.22 12.45
CA LEU A 50 -27.55 -28.64 13.86
C LEU A 50 -28.40 -27.78 14.79
N SER A 51 -29.69 -28.07 14.85
CA SER A 51 -30.54 -27.84 16.04
C SER A 51 -31.97 -28.28 15.71
N ASN A 52 -32.37 -29.48 16.15
CA ASN A 52 -33.73 -29.79 16.58
C ASN A 52 -33.81 -31.22 17.18
N SER A 53 -33.66 -31.28 18.50
CA SER A 53 -34.24 -32.29 19.41
C SER A 53 -34.52 -31.50 20.69
N SER A 54 -35.69 -31.45 21.30
CA SER A 54 -36.78 -32.42 21.38
C SER A 54 -37.88 -31.76 22.22
N GLU A 55 -39.14 -31.82 21.81
CA GLU A 55 -40.28 -31.81 22.73
C GLU A 55 -41.39 -32.72 22.19
N GLU A 56 -41.90 -33.55 23.10
CA GLU A 56 -42.90 -34.59 22.89
C GLU A 56 -44.33 -34.02 22.83
N GLY A 57 -45.22 -34.72 22.11
CA GLY A 57 -46.67 -34.50 22.19
C GLY A 57 -47.44 -34.91 20.93
N SER A 58 -47.82 -36.19 20.82
CA SER A 58 -48.78 -36.73 19.83
C SER A 58 -50.23 -36.66 20.38
N PRO A 59 -51.30 -37.16 19.71
CA PRO A 59 -51.54 -37.47 18.29
C PRO A 59 -52.88 -36.85 17.75
N SER A 60 -53.15 -36.81 16.44
CA SER A 60 -54.03 -37.78 15.73
C SER A 60 -54.51 -37.18 14.37
N PRO A 61 -55.03 -37.99 13.42
CA PRO A 61 -54.65 -37.91 12.01
C PRO A 61 -55.76 -37.53 11.02
N SER A 62 -55.38 -37.01 9.85
CA SER A 62 -56.15 -37.17 8.60
C SER A 62 -55.32 -36.82 7.36
N THR A 63 -55.10 -37.81 6.51
CA THR A 63 -54.71 -37.72 5.08
C THR A 63 -55.94 -37.34 4.21
N PRO A 64 -55.88 -37.06 2.88
CA PRO A 64 -54.75 -36.87 1.94
C PRO A 64 -54.94 -35.73 0.87
N MET A 65 -53.97 -35.64 -0.07
CA MET A 65 -54.08 -35.22 -1.49
C MET A 65 -53.95 -33.74 -1.96
N ILE A 66 -52.86 -33.54 -2.73
CA ILE A 66 -52.76 -32.95 -4.08
C ILE A 66 -53.54 -31.64 -4.38
N SER A 67 -52.79 -30.55 -4.57
CA SER A 67 -53.12 -29.56 -5.61
C SER A 67 -51.85 -28.86 -6.16
N LYS A 68 -51.83 -28.69 -7.48
CA LYS A 68 -50.81 -27.98 -8.27
C LYS A 68 -50.86 -26.48 -7.99
N SER A 69 -49.71 -25.84 -7.82
CA SER A 69 -49.44 -24.49 -8.30
C SER A 69 -47.93 -24.19 -8.27
N GLY A 70 -47.30 -24.13 -9.44
CA GLY A 70 -46.20 -23.17 -9.63
C GLY A 70 -46.80 -21.81 -10.01
N PRO A 71 -46.01 -20.76 -10.28
CA PRO A 71 -44.63 -20.47 -9.90
C PRO A 71 -44.52 -19.12 -9.17
N LYS A 72 -43.44 -18.84 -8.43
CA LYS A 72 -42.88 -17.48 -8.28
C LYS A 72 -41.38 -17.53 -8.14
N PHE A 73 -40.69 -17.61 -9.28
CA PHE A 73 -39.36 -17.03 -9.40
C PHE A 73 -39.50 -15.53 -9.12
N SER A 74 -38.94 -15.08 -8.01
CA SER A 74 -38.81 -13.65 -7.77
C SER A 74 -37.69 -13.15 -8.67
N ALA A 75 -38.06 -12.29 -9.60
CA ALA A 75 -37.12 -11.58 -10.45
C ALA A 75 -36.10 -10.84 -9.57
N ASP A 76 -34.83 -11.22 -9.69
CA ASP A 76 -33.74 -10.37 -9.24
C ASP A 76 -33.83 -9.07 -10.02
N LYS A 77 -34.12 -7.99 -9.29
CA LYS A 77 -33.95 -6.64 -9.80
C LYS A 77 -32.48 -6.46 -10.17
N PRO A 78 -32.16 -5.77 -11.27
CA PRO A 78 -30.77 -5.44 -11.57
C PRO A 78 -30.26 -4.61 -10.39
N VAL A 79 -29.23 -5.14 -9.73
CA VAL A 79 -28.42 -4.37 -8.79
C VAL A 79 -27.91 -3.20 -9.59
N VAL A 80 -28.29 -2.00 -9.15
CA VAL A 80 -27.74 -0.75 -9.63
C VAL A 80 -26.24 -0.83 -9.35
N GLU A 81 -25.46 -1.09 -10.39
CA GLU A 81 -24.04 -0.81 -10.40
C GLU A 81 -23.89 0.64 -9.97
N VAL A 82 -23.27 0.85 -8.81
CA VAL A 82 -22.75 2.15 -8.44
C VAL A 82 -21.83 2.57 -9.58
N PRO A 83 -22.06 3.71 -10.24
CA PRO A 83 -21.29 4.09 -11.42
C PRO A 83 -19.82 4.15 -11.04
N GLY A 84 -18.99 3.41 -11.77
CA GLY A 84 -17.57 3.22 -11.51
C GLY A 84 -16.89 4.54 -11.20
N MET A 85 -16.37 4.65 -9.97
CA MET A 85 -15.54 5.77 -9.53
C MET A 85 -14.33 5.88 -10.47
N THR A 86 -14.28 6.99 -11.20
CA THR A 86 -13.13 7.55 -11.92
C THR A 86 -12.31 6.52 -12.71
N ILE A 87 -12.61 6.42 -14.01
CA ILE A 87 -11.67 5.88 -15.01
C ILE A 87 -10.32 6.56 -14.74
N LEU A 88 -9.32 5.77 -14.36
CA LEU A 88 -7.96 6.27 -14.26
C LEU A 88 -7.55 6.60 -15.68
N ASP A 89 -7.43 7.89 -16.00
CA ASP A 89 -7.05 8.32 -17.33
C ASP A 89 -5.66 7.77 -17.64
N LYS A 90 -5.39 7.47 -18.92
CA LYS A 90 -4.08 6.96 -19.37
C LYS A 90 -2.90 7.77 -18.81
N LYS A 91 -3.07 9.10 -18.74
CA LYS A 91 -2.08 10.04 -18.20
C LYS A 91 -1.78 9.78 -16.72
N ASP A 92 -2.81 9.52 -15.92
CA ASP A 92 -2.66 9.28 -14.47
C ASP A 92 -2.02 7.92 -14.20
N GLY A 93 -2.31 6.92 -15.04
CA GLY A 93 -1.66 5.61 -15.00
C GLY A 93 -0.16 5.68 -15.30
N GLU A 94 0.24 6.42 -16.33
CA GLU A 94 1.66 6.65 -16.66
C GLU A 94 2.38 7.44 -15.56
N GLN A 95 1.72 8.45 -14.98
CA GLN A 95 2.27 9.20 -13.85
C GLN A 95 2.47 8.31 -12.62
N ALA A 96 1.49 7.46 -12.30
CA ALA A 96 1.60 6.52 -11.20
C ALA A 96 2.74 5.52 -11.43
N LYS A 97 2.91 4.99 -12.65
CA LYS A 97 4.02 4.11 -13.02
C LYS A 97 5.39 4.77 -12.80
N ALA A 98 5.55 6.01 -13.26
CA ALA A 98 6.76 6.78 -13.02
C ALA A 98 7.01 7.04 -11.52
N LEU A 99 5.94 7.13 -10.73
CA LEU A 99 6.02 7.33 -9.28
C LEU A 99 6.48 6.05 -8.56
N PHE A 100 5.97 4.87 -8.93
CA PHE A 100 6.47 3.58 -8.42
C PHE A 100 7.99 3.44 -8.62
N GLU A 101 8.49 3.76 -9.81
CA GLU A 101 9.93 3.69 -10.10
C GLU A 101 10.73 4.70 -9.26
N LYS A 102 10.22 5.93 -9.12
CA LYS A 102 10.84 6.97 -8.27
C LYS A 102 10.88 6.55 -6.80
N VAL A 103 9.79 5.99 -6.28
CA VAL A 103 9.71 5.50 -4.90
C VAL A 103 10.73 4.37 -4.67
N ARG A 104 10.82 3.40 -5.60
CA ARG A 104 11.81 2.30 -5.50
C ARG A 104 13.25 2.80 -5.52
N LYS A 105 13.57 3.72 -6.44
CA LYS A 105 14.90 4.32 -6.55
C LYS A 105 15.23 5.21 -5.35
N PHE A 106 14.25 5.93 -4.82
CA PHE A 106 14.43 6.75 -3.64
C PHE A 106 14.66 5.89 -2.39
N ARG A 107 13.85 4.84 -2.21
CA ARG A 107 13.98 3.89 -1.11
C ARG A 107 15.41 3.34 -1.05
N THR A 108 15.89 2.74 -2.13
CA THR A 108 17.26 2.18 -2.19
C THR A 108 18.33 3.22 -1.88
N HIS A 109 18.16 4.47 -2.33
CA HIS A 109 19.12 5.54 -2.05
C HIS A 109 19.13 6.06 -0.59
N VAL A 110 18.00 5.94 0.13
CA VAL A 110 17.86 6.49 1.48
C VAL A 110 17.98 5.43 2.57
N GLU A 111 17.56 4.20 2.29
CA GLU A 111 17.59 3.08 3.23
C GLU A 111 19.03 2.71 3.66
N ASP A 112 20.03 2.94 2.82
CA ASP A 112 21.46 2.70 3.15
C ASP A 112 22.08 3.78 4.06
N SER A 113 21.37 4.90 4.29
CA SER A 113 21.89 6.04 5.06
C SER A 113 21.27 6.15 6.44
N ASP A 114 22.06 6.59 7.42
CA ASP A 114 21.61 6.90 8.79
C ASP A 114 21.98 8.32 9.26
N LEU A 115 22.30 9.19 8.30
CA LEU A 115 22.81 10.54 8.54
C LEU A 115 21.71 11.48 9.05
N ILE A 116 20.49 11.35 8.55
CA ILE A 116 19.36 12.23 8.95
C ILE A 116 18.99 11.94 10.41
N TYR A 117 18.84 10.66 10.75
CA TYR A 117 18.56 10.24 12.12
C TYR A 117 19.68 10.70 13.09
N LYS A 118 20.95 10.45 12.74
CA LYS A 118 22.10 10.86 13.57
C LYS A 118 22.12 12.37 13.78
N LEU A 119 21.91 13.17 12.73
CA LEU A 119 21.90 14.63 12.83
C LEU A 119 20.77 15.10 13.74
N TYR A 120 19.57 14.55 13.61
CA TYR A 120 18.42 14.88 14.45
C TYR A 120 18.67 14.52 15.92
N ALA A 121 19.24 13.34 16.18
CA ALA A 121 19.58 12.89 17.52
C ALA A 121 20.62 13.81 18.18
N VAL A 122 21.71 14.10 17.49
CA VAL A 122 22.77 15.01 17.98
C VAL A 122 22.20 16.42 18.21
N GLN A 123 21.39 16.94 17.28
CA GLN A 123 20.77 18.26 17.43
C GLN A 123 19.87 18.32 18.67
N THR A 124 19.09 17.27 18.93
CA THR A 124 18.18 17.19 20.09
C THR A 124 18.98 17.16 21.39
N VAL A 125 20.02 16.32 21.47
CA VAL A 125 20.93 16.26 22.64
C VAL A 125 21.60 17.61 22.90
N VAL A 126 22.16 18.25 21.86
CA VAL A 126 22.81 19.56 21.98
C VAL A 126 21.82 20.65 22.44
N LYS A 127 20.59 20.65 21.93
CA LYS A 127 19.54 21.58 22.37
C LYS A 127 19.19 21.37 23.85
N THR A 128 19.06 20.12 24.29
CA THR A 128 18.78 19.80 25.70
C THR A 128 19.93 20.22 26.62
N VAL A 129 21.19 19.98 26.24
CA VAL A 129 22.36 20.44 27.00
C VAL A 129 22.42 21.97 27.09
N LYS A 130 22.19 22.67 25.97
CA LYS A 130 22.13 24.16 25.96
C LYS A 130 21.03 24.70 26.88
N PHE A 131 19.85 24.08 26.86
CA PHE A 131 18.75 24.44 27.75
C PHE A 131 19.16 24.30 29.23
N ILE A 132 19.75 23.16 29.63
CA ILE A 132 20.19 22.93 31.01
C ILE A 132 21.23 23.97 31.42
N PHE A 133 22.21 24.26 30.56
CA PHE A 133 23.23 25.26 30.83
C PHE A 133 22.64 26.67 31.03
N ILE A 134 21.77 27.12 30.13
CA ILE A 134 21.11 28.43 30.23
C ILE A 134 20.24 28.52 31.47
N LEU A 135 19.48 27.47 31.80
CA LEU A 135 18.64 27.44 32.99
C LEU A 135 19.47 27.52 34.27
N CYS A 136 20.52 26.70 34.41
CA CYS A 136 21.41 26.73 35.56
C CYS A 136 22.07 28.11 35.72
N TYR A 137 22.62 28.66 34.63
CA TYR A 137 23.23 29.99 34.63
C TYR A 137 22.24 31.06 35.09
N THR A 138 21.07 31.16 34.44
CA THR A 138 20.09 32.22 34.75
C THR A 138 19.51 32.12 36.15
N LEU A 139 19.32 30.92 36.69
CA LEU A 139 18.88 30.73 38.08
C LEU A 139 19.89 31.30 39.09
N THR A 140 21.19 31.08 38.88
CA THR A 140 22.24 31.67 39.74
C THR A 140 22.18 33.20 39.70
N PHE A 141 22.07 33.81 38.51
CA PHE A 141 22.00 35.27 38.38
C PHE A 141 20.74 35.91 38.98
N VAL A 142 19.56 35.27 38.84
CA VAL A 142 18.33 35.79 39.46
C VAL A 142 18.47 35.94 40.98
N THR A 143 19.14 34.97 41.62
CA THR A 143 19.31 35.00 43.07
C THR A 143 20.30 36.07 43.53
N ALA A 144 21.24 36.48 42.68
CA ALA A 144 22.27 37.47 43.00
C ALA A 144 21.82 38.94 42.83
N ILE A 145 20.72 39.21 42.12
CA ILE A 145 20.24 40.58 41.87
C ILE A 145 19.61 41.18 43.14
N SER A 146 20.25 42.20 43.72
CA SER A 146 19.73 43.02 44.81
C SER A 146 19.43 44.46 44.35
N PHE A 147 18.57 45.17 45.08
CA PHE A 147 18.24 46.58 44.79
C PHE A 147 19.26 47.55 45.38
N LYS A 148 19.87 47.17 46.51
CA LYS A 148 20.87 47.96 47.24
C LYS A 148 22.22 47.28 47.14
N HIS A 149 23.26 48.06 46.86
CA HIS A 149 24.65 47.64 46.86
C HIS A 149 25.49 48.59 47.72
N VAL A 150 26.28 48.03 48.62
CA VAL A 150 27.28 48.80 49.38
C VAL A 150 28.57 48.79 48.57
N CYS A 151 29.00 49.97 48.13
CA CYS A 151 30.18 50.19 47.31
C CYS A 151 31.29 50.77 48.20
N ILE A 152 32.45 50.13 48.22
CA ILE A 152 33.64 50.59 48.96
C ILE A 152 34.75 50.88 47.93
N PRO A 153 34.66 51.98 47.16
CA PRO A 153 35.67 52.36 46.20
C PRO A 153 36.88 53.00 46.91
N SER A 154 38.08 52.75 46.41
CA SER A 154 39.33 53.33 46.94
C SER A 154 39.55 54.79 46.50
N VAL A 155 38.57 55.67 46.73
CA VAL A 155 38.57 57.08 46.30
C VAL A 155 38.39 58.08 47.46
N GLU A 156 38.68 57.63 48.68
CA GLU A 156 38.52 58.38 49.92
C GLU A 156 39.20 59.77 49.88
N HIS A 157 40.36 59.88 49.21
CA HIS A 157 41.11 61.13 49.09
C HIS A 157 40.42 62.20 48.22
N LEU A 158 39.45 61.83 47.38
CA LEU A 158 38.72 62.78 46.52
C LEU A 158 37.35 63.16 47.10
N THR A 159 36.65 62.21 47.70
CA THR A 159 35.24 62.39 48.12
C THR A 159 35.07 62.53 49.63
N GLY A 160 36.06 62.12 50.44
CA GLY A 160 36.00 62.13 51.90
C GLY A 160 35.15 61.01 52.52
N TYR A 161 34.52 60.15 51.72
CA TYR A 161 33.70 59.02 52.18
C TYR A 161 34.32 57.69 51.74
N LYS A 162 34.28 56.70 52.65
CA LYS A 162 34.80 55.34 52.43
C LYS A 162 33.74 54.36 51.90
N GLU A 163 32.49 54.54 52.28
CA GLU A 163 31.38 53.65 51.91
C GLU A 163 30.24 54.44 51.25
N PHE A 164 29.68 53.90 50.16
CA PHE A 164 28.55 54.48 49.44
C PHE A 164 27.43 53.44 49.31
N GLU A 165 26.19 53.82 49.62
CA GLU A 165 25.02 52.98 49.32
C GLU A 165 24.46 53.38 47.94
N CYS A 166 24.52 52.45 46.99
CA CYS A 166 24.02 52.67 45.62
C CYS A 166 22.72 51.89 45.39
N THR A 167 21.74 52.54 44.75
CA THR A 167 20.47 51.92 44.34
C THR A 167 20.48 51.54 42.87
N HIS A 168 20.18 50.27 42.57
CA HIS A 168 20.06 49.79 41.19
C HIS A 168 18.60 49.86 40.73
N ASN A 169 18.20 50.99 40.13
CA ASN A 169 16.81 51.29 39.77
C ASN A 169 16.15 50.24 38.84
N MET A 170 16.94 49.56 38.01
CA MET A 170 16.44 48.54 37.08
C MET A 170 16.32 47.14 37.71
N ALA A 171 16.78 46.93 38.95
CA ALA A 171 16.82 45.61 39.59
C ALA A 171 15.44 44.92 39.62
N PHE A 172 14.37 45.64 39.95
CA PHE A 172 13.02 45.08 40.02
C PHE A 172 12.48 44.68 38.64
N MET A 173 12.65 45.54 37.64
CA MET A 173 12.24 45.26 36.27
C MET A 173 13.02 44.08 35.69
N LEU A 174 14.35 44.07 35.86
CA LEU A 174 15.22 43.01 35.39
C LEU A 174 14.89 41.66 36.06
N LYS A 175 14.61 41.65 37.36
CA LYS A 175 14.21 40.44 38.09
C LYS A 175 12.89 39.88 37.58
N LYS A 176 11.88 40.72 37.33
CA LYS A 176 10.59 40.29 36.76
C LYS A 176 10.74 39.76 35.33
N LEU A 177 11.53 40.44 34.50
CA LEU A 177 11.83 40.01 33.14
C LEU A 177 12.57 38.66 33.13
N LEU A 178 13.55 38.47 34.01
CA LEU A 178 14.34 37.25 34.09
C LEU A 178 13.54 36.06 34.64
N ILE A 179 12.62 36.29 35.58
CA ILE A 179 11.64 35.27 36.02
C ILE A 179 10.74 34.84 34.86
N SER A 180 10.23 35.81 34.08
CA SER A 180 9.42 35.52 32.88
C SER A 180 10.22 34.73 31.84
N TYR A 181 11.47 35.11 31.59
CA TYR A 181 12.38 34.39 30.70
C TYR A 181 12.62 32.94 31.17
N ILE A 182 12.88 32.73 32.47
CA ILE A 182 13.04 31.38 33.03
C ILE A 182 11.78 30.54 32.83
N ALA A 183 10.59 31.11 33.05
CA ALA A 183 9.33 30.40 32.80
C ALA A 183 9.20 29.94 31.34
N LEU A 184 9.54 30.80 30.37
CA LEU A 184 9.56 30.45 28.94
C LEU A 184 10.59 29.35 28.63
N ILE A 185 11.79 29.46 29.20
CA ILE A 185 12.86 28.47 29.04
C ILE A 185 12.47 27.11 29.64
N CYS A 186 11.76 27.09 30.77
CA CYS A 186 11.22 25.86 31.35
C CYS A 186 10.21 25.18 30.42
N VAL A 187 9.28 25.93 29.82
CA VAL A 187 8.32 25.38 28.83
C VAL A 187 9.06 24.81 27.62
N TYR A 188 10.03 25.54 27.07
CA TYR A 188 10.89 25.06 25.98
C TYR A 188 11.67 23.78 26.37
N GLY A 189 12.19 23.73 27.60
CA GLY A 189 12.90 22.59 28.15
C GLY A 189 12.03 21.34 28.26
N LEU A 190 10.79 21.49 28.71
CA LEU A 190 9.82 20.38 28.78
C LEU A 190 9.57 19.77 27.39
N VAL A 191 9.43 20.61 26.35
CA VAL A 191 9.29 20.13 24.97
C VAL A 191 10.55 19.40 24.50
N CYS A 192 11.75 19.92 24.79
CA CYS A 192 13.00 19.26 24.42
C CYS A 192 13.23 17.93 25.16
N LEU A 193 12.85 17.85 26.44
CA LEU A 193 12.92 16.61 27.21
C LEU A 193 11.91 15.58 26.69
N TYR A 194 10.71 16.02 26.32
CA TYR A 194 9.71 15.15 25.69
C TYR A 194 10.21 14.57 24.36
N THR A 195 10.78 15.38 23.48
CA THR A 195 11.31 14.89 22.19
C THR A 195 12.52 13.97 22.38
N LEU A 196 13.40 14.27 23.34
CA LEU A 196 14.52 13.40 23.70
C LEU A 196 14.03 12.05 24.26
N PHE A 197 13.02 12.07 25.13
CA PHE A 197 12.40 10.86 25.66
C PHE A 197 11.74 10.02 24.57
N TRP A 198 11.02 10.66 23.64
CA TRP A 198 10.42 9.99 22.50
C TRP A 198 11.47 9.30 21.61
N LEU A 199 12.58 9.99 21.32
CA LEU A 199 13.70 9.50 20.53
C LEU A 199 14.35 8.23 21.11
N PHE A 200 14.43 8.10 22.43
CA PHE A 200 15.01 6.94 23.10
C PHE A 200 14.02 5.80 23.36
N ARG A 201 12.74 6.12 23.55
CA ARG A 201 11.72 5.11 23.89
C ARG A 201 11.26 4.29 22.70
N ARG A 202 11.24 4.86 21.49
CA ARG A 202 10.82 4.15 20.27
C ARG A 202 12.02 3.84 19.36
N PRO A 203 12.10 2.63 18.79
CA PRO A 203 13.10 2.32 17.77
C PRO A 203 12.73 3.02 16.45
N LEU A 204 13.21 4.26 16.25
CA LEU A 204 12.88 5.04 15.04
C LEU A 204 13.64 4.60 13.78
N LYS A 205 14.57 3.65 13.90
CA LYS A 205 15.34 3.12 12.77
C LYS A 205 14.62 1.99 12.03
N GLU A 206 13.53 1.48 12.57
CA GLU A 206 12.73 0.44 11.95
C GLU A 206 11.28 0.92 11.91
N TYR A 207 10.66 0.84 10.73
CA TYR A 207 9.27 1.23 10.54
C TYR A 207 8.54 0.07 9.88
N SER A 208 7.46 -0.35 10.51
CA SER A 208 6.58 -1.41 10.02
C SER A 208 5.25 -0.84 9.59
N PHE A 209 4.77 -1.32 8.45
CA PHE A 209 3.45 -1.00 7.90
C PHE A 209 2.36 -1.93 8.42
N GLU A 210 2.52 -2.55 9.60
CA GLU A 210 1.59 -3.55 10.17
C GLU A 210 0.13 -3.08 10.14
N LYS A 211 -0.16 -1.88 10.63
CA LYS A 211 -1.51 -1.30 10.58
C LYS A 211 -2.05 -1.16 9.17
N VAL A 212 -1.20 -0.84 8.20
CA VAL A 212 -1.60 -0.68 6.80
C VAL A 212 -1.87 -2.05 6.18
N ARG A 213 -1.08 -3.08 6.51
CA ARG A 213 -1.33 -4.47 6.07
C ARG A 213 -2.57 -5.08 6.70
N GLU A 214 -2.93 -4.68 7.92
CA GLU A 214 -4.16 -5.14 8.57
C GLU A 214 -5.40 -4.45 8.00
N GLU A 215 -5.30 -3.16 7.69
CA GLU A 215 -6.43 -2.38 7.16
C GLU A 215 -6.58 -2.45 5.63
N SER A 216 -5.58 -2.97 4.90
CA SER A 216 -5.62 -3.10 3.43
C SER A 216 -5.27 -4.51 3.00
N SER A 217 -5.79 -4.98 1.85
CA SER A 217 -5.46 -6.30 1.31
C SER A 217 -4.00 -6.43 0.81
N PHE A 218 -3.21 -5.36 0.89
CA PHE A 218 -1.80 -5.33 0.51
C PHE A 218 -0.90 -5.80 1.65
N SER A 219 -0.80 -7.12 1.81
CA SER A 219 0.10 -7.75 2.80
C SER A 219 1.58 -7.76 2.38
N ASP A 220 1.87 -7.47 1.12
CA ASP A 220 3.22 -7.49 0.51
C ASP A 220 4.06 -6.23 0.79
N ILE A 221 3.48 -5.23 1.46
CA ILE A 221 4.19 -3.98 1.77
C ILE A 221 5.41 -4.29 2.66
N PRO A 222 6.63 -3.95 2.23
CA PRO A 222 7.85 -4.30 2.95
C PRO A 222 8.11 -3.39 4.16
N ASP A 223 8.75 -3.95 5.19
CA ASP A 223 9.32 -3.15 6.28
C ASP A 223 10.54 -2.36 5.78
N VAL A 224 10.76 -1.19 6.39
CA VAL A 224 11.80 -0.26 5.96
C VAL A 224 12.70 0.13 7.12
N LYS A 225 13.96 0.45 6.80
CA LYS A 225 15.01 0.70 7.80
C LYS A 225 15.70 2.07 7.66
N ASN A 226 16.45 2.43 8.70
CA ASN A 226 17.35 3.58 8.80
C ASN A 226 16.69 4.95 8.55
N ASP A 227 17.30 5.84 7.76
CA ASP A 227 16.80 7.19 7.52
C ASP A 227 15.39 7.19 6.90
N PHE A 228 15.07 6.19 6.08
CA PHE A 228 13.75 6.09 5.45
C PHE A 228 12.67 5.77 6.48
N ALA A 229 12.94 4.82 7.38
CA ALA A 229 12.08 4.52 8.52
C ALA A 229 11.88 5.74 9.42
N PHE A 230 12.96 6.46 9.73
CA PHE A 230 12.90 7.66 10.55
C PHE A 230 12.00 8.73 9.92
N LEU A 231 12.15 8.99 8.61
CA LEU A 231 11.33 9.96 7.90
C LEU A 231 9.83 9.56 7.91
N LEU A 232 9.52 8.28 7.75
CA LEU A 232 8.14 7.79 7.81
C LEU A 232 7.56 7.91 9.22
N HIS A 233 8.32 7.63 10.28
CA HIS A 233 7.88 7.91 11.66
C HIS A 233 7.54 9.38 11.88
N MET A 234 8.35 10.30 11.33
CA MET A 234 8.11 11.73 11.45
C MET A 234 6.83 12.16 10.71
N VAL A 235 6.56 11.56 9.55
CA VAL A 235 5.32 11.79 8.78
C VAL A 235 4.11 11.20 9.50
N ASP A 236 4.24 10.01 10.09
CA ASP A 236 3.14 9.35 10.81
C ASP A 236 2.70 10.14 12.05
N GLN A 237 3.62 10.85 12.71
CA GLN A 237 3.29 11.80 13.78
C GLN A 237 2.57 13.06 13.28
N TYR A 238 2.72 13.41 12.00
CA TYR A 238 2.03 14.55 11.38
C TYR A 238 0.62 14.15 10.92
N ASP A 239 0.54 13.14 10.05
CA ASP A 239 -0.72 12.56 9.59
C ASP A 239 -0.47 11.16 9.01
N GLN A 240 -1.16 10.16 9.57
CA GLN A 240 -1.07 8.75 9.19
C GLN A 240 -1.58 8.50 7.76
N LEU A 241 -2.39 9.39 7.18
CA LEU A 241 -2.90 9.22 5.83
C LEU A 241 -1.79 9.25 4.78
N TYR A 242 -0.72 10.02 5.04
CA TYR A 242 0.45 10.05 4.16
C TYR A 242 1.18 8.70 4.15
N SER A 243 1.43 8.10 5.31
CA SER A 243 2.10 6.79 5.40
C SER A 243 1.24 5.68 4.76
N LYS A 244 -0.09 5.73 4.95
CA LYS A 244 -1.05 4.81 4.28
C LYS A 244 -0.99 4.90 2.76
N ARG A 245 -1.18 6.10 2.19
CA ARG A 245 -1.13 6.31 0.73
C ARG A 245 0.23 6.03 0.14
N PHE A 246 1.29 6.35 0.86
CA PHE A 246 2.66 6.06 0.43
C PHE A 246 2.92 4.54 0.41
N GLY A 247 2.42 3.80 1.40
CA GLY A 247 2.56 2.33 1.49
C GLY A 247 2.04 1.59 0.26
N VAL A 248 0.96 2.09 -0.37
CA VAL A 248 0.43 1.53 -1.63
C VAL A 248 1.48 1.53 -2.75
N PHE A 249 2.33 2.57 -2.83
CA PHE A 249 3.41 2.64 -3.82
C PHE A 249 4.63 1.77 -3.49
N LEU A 250 4.67 1.15 -2.32
CA LEU A 250 5.68 0.15 -1.95
C LEU A 250 5.23 -1.28 -2.23
N SER A 251 3.95 -1.51 -2.57
CA SER A 251 3.38 -2.82 -2.87
C SER A 251 3.61 -3.20 -4.34
N GLU A 252 4.16 -4.39 -4.56
CA GLU A 252 4.33 -5.00 -5.88
C GLU A 252 2.97 -5.46 -6.44
N VAL A 253 2.07 -5.95 -5.59
CA VAL A 253 0.71 -6.32 -5.97
C VAL A 253 -0.04 -5.09 -6.50
N SER A 254 0.09 -3.95 -5.84
CA SER A 254 -0.50 -2.68 -6.31
C SER A 254 0.08 -2.28 -7.67
N GLU A 255 1.40 -2.35 -7.85
CA GLU A 255 2.05 -2.05 -9.13
C GLU A 255 1.57 -2.96 -10.26
N ASN A 256 1.40 -4.25 -9.98
CA ASN A 256 0.87 -5.22 -10.94
C ASN A 256 -0.60 -4.96 -11.29
N LYS A 257 -1.44 -4.60 -10.31
CA LYS A 257 -2.82 -4.14 -10.56
C LYS A 257 -2.81 -2.90 -11.48
N LEU A 258 -1.94 -1.92 -11.25
CA LEU A 258 -1.81 -0.75 -12.11
C LEU A 258 -1.39 -1.13 -13.53
N ARG A 259 -0.38 -2.00 -13.68
CA ARG A 259 0.08 -2.47 -15.00
C ARG A 259 -1.03 -3.17 -15.77
N GLN A 260 -1.84 -4.00 -15.11
CA GLN A 260 -2.98 -4.67 -15.74
C GLN A 260 -4.05 -3.67 -16.19
N ILE A 261 -4.40 -2.68 -15.37
CA ILE A 261 -5.38 -1.64 -15.74
C ILE A 261 -4.85 -0.81 -16.92
N SER A 262 -3.57 -0.43 -16.89
CA SER A 262 -2.92 0.27 -17.99
C SER A 262 -2.94 -0.57 -19.26
N LEU A 263 -2.65 -1.86 -19.16
CA LEU A 263 -2.68 -2.80 -20.29
C LEU A 263 -4.08 -2.88 -20.91
N ASN A 264 -5.12 -3.00 -20.08
CA ASN A 264 -6.51 -3.04 -20.51
C ASN A 264 -6.95 -1.74 -21.21
N HIS A 265 -6.46 -0.59 -20.76
CA HIS A 265 -6.73 0.69 -21.42
C HIS A 265 -6.00 0.79 -22.78
N GLU A 266 -4.82 0.18 -22.92
CA GLU A 266 -4.06 0.21 -24.18
C GLU A 266 -4.52 -0.83 -25.21
N TRP A 267 -5.11 -1.92 -24.75
CA TRP A 267 -5.58 -3.05 -25.56
C TRP A 267 -7.10 -3.18 -25.46
N THR A 268 -7.80 -2.26 -26.12
CA THR A 268 -9.25 -2.34 -26.27
C THR A 268 -9.65 -3.45 -27.23
N PHE A 269 -10.92 -3.84 -27.16
CA PHE A 269 -11.51 -4.86 -28.03
C PHE A 269 -11.32 -4.54 -29.53
N GLU A 270 -11.49 -3.29 -29.97
CA GLU A 270 -11.31 -2.95 -31.38
C GLU A 270 -9.87 -3.12 -31.83
N LYS A 271 -8.91 -2.73 -30.98
CA LYS A 271 -7.49 -2.88 -31.28
C LYS A 271 -7.11 -4.36 -31.34
N LEU A 272 -7.59 -5.18 -30.41
CA LEU A 272 -7.36 -6.63 -30.45
C LEU A 272 -7.91 -7.25 -31.74
N LYS A 273 -9.10 -6.85 -32.19
CA LYS A 273 -9.67 -7.31 -33.47
C LYS A 273 -8.80 -7.03 -34.68
N GLN A 274 -8.09 -5.90 -34.70
CA GLN A 274 -7.16 -5.55 -35.78
C GLN A 274 -5.91 -6.46 -35.82
N HIS A 275 -5.57 -7.08 -34.68
CA HIS A 275 -4.44 -8.00 -34.54
C HIS A 275 -4.84 -9.47 -34.70
N ILE A 276 -6.11 -9.77 -34.97
CA ILE A 276 -6.55 -11.12 -35.32
C ILE A 276 -6.14 -11.40 -36.75
N SER A 277 -5.43 -12.51 -36.93
CA SER A 277 -5.00 -13.01 -38.24
C SER A 277 -5.58 -14.39 -38.49
N ARG A 278 -5.55 -14.85 -39.74
CA ARG A 278 -5.83 -16.26 -40.04
C ARG A 278 -4.52 -17.01 -40.19
N ASN A 279 -4.41 -18.13 -39.50
CA ASN A 279 -3.22 -18.97 -39.58
C ASN A 279 -3.25 -19.82 -40.87
N ALA A 280 -2.19 -20.61 -41.12
CA ALA A 280 -2.09 -21.47 -42.29
C ALA A 280 -3.18 -22.57 -42.38
N GLN A 281 -3.93 -22.79 -41.30
CA GLN A 281 -5.02 -23.76 -41.17
C GLN A 281 -6.40 -23.08 -41.25
N ASP A 282 -6.45 -21.80 -41.67
CA ASP A 282 -7.63 -20.93 -41.74
C ASP A 282 -8.33 -20.66 -40.39
N LYS A 283 -7.65 -20.93 -39.28
CA LYS A 283 -8.15 -20.64 -37.92
C LYS A 283 -7.90 -19.18 -37.54
N GLN A 284 -8.81 -18.58 -36.77
CA GLN A 284 -8.61 -17.24 -36.22
C GLN A 284 -7.59 -17.27 -35.08
N GLU A 285 -6.45 -16.62 -35.29
CA GLU A 285 -5.33 -16.57 -34.35
C GLU A 285 -5.09 -15.14 -33.85
N LEU A 286 -4.94 -15.01 -32.53
CA LEU A 286 -4.47 -13.79 -31.89
C LEU A 286 -3.09 -14.06 -31.31
N TYR A 287 -2.11 -13.27 -31.77
CA TYR A 287 -0.73 -13.34 -31.30
C TYR A 287 -0.42 -12.13 -30.40
N LEU A 288 -0.11 -12.41 -29.13
CA LEU A 288 0.30 -11.40 -28.14
C LEU A 288 1.75 -11.61 -27.74
N PHE A 289 2.56 -10.56 -27.91
CA PHE A 289 4.02 -10.61 -27.74
C PHE A 289 4.49 -9.55 -26.73
N MET A 290 5.30 -9.96 -25.76
CA MET A 290 5.94 -9.09 -24.75
C MET A 290 4.98 -8.17 -23.99
N LEU A 291 3.80 -8.68 -23.63
CA LEU A 291 2.88 -7.98 -22.73
C LEU A 291 3.21 -8.30 -21.27
N SER A 292 2.98 -7.34 -20.37
CA SER A 292 3.16 -7.56 -18.93
C SER A 292 2.12 -8.52 -18.32
N GLY A 293 1.04 -8.81 -19.05
CA GLY A 293 -0.06 -9.67 -18.67
C GLY A 293 -0.97 -9.95 -19.87
N ILE A 294 -2.13 -10.57 -19.65
CA ILE A 294 -3.13 -10.81 -20.70
C ILE A 294 -4.23 -9.74 -20.57
N PRO A 295 -4.50 -8.92 -21.60
CA PRO A 295 -5.59 -7.95 -21.53
C PRO A 295 -6.96 -8.64 -21.37
N ASP A 296 -7.81 -8.08 -20.51
CA ASP A 296 -9.13 -8.64 -20.19
C ASP A 296 -10.04 -8.76 -21.44
N ALA A 297 -9.95 -7.79 -22.35
CA ALA A 297 -10.74 -7.76 -23.59
C ALA A 297 -10.43 -8.93 -24.55
N VAL A 298 -9.32 -9.66 -24.36
CA VAL A 298 -9.02 -10.88 -25.12
C VAL A 298 -10.10 -11.94 -24.87
N PHE A 299 -10.61 -12.04 -23.66
CA PHE A 299 -11.59 -13.07 -23.28
C PHE A 299 -13.00 -12.78 -23.81
N GLU A 300 -13.24 -11.60 -24.37
CA GLU A 300 -14.49 -11.22 -25.05
C GLU A 300 -14.52 -11.68 -26.52
N LEU A 301 -13.41 -12.18 -27.05
CA LEU A 301 -13.30 -12.68 -28.42
C LEU A 301 -13.86 -14.10 -28.53
N THR A 302 -15.18 -14.21 -28.75
CA THR A 302 -15.91 -15.49 -28.81
C THR A 302 -15.50 -16.38 -29.98
N ASP A 303 -15.09 -15.77 -31.09
CA ASP A 303 -14.83 -16.46 -32.36
C ASP A 303 -13.35 -16.89 -32.50
N LEU A 304 -12.51 -16.58 -31.51
CA LEU A 304 -11.09 -16.87 -31.55
C LEU A 304 -10.82 -18.37 -31.31
N GLU A 305 -10.14 -19.00 -32.26
CA GLU A 305 -9.84 -20.44 -32.21
C GLU A 305 -8.44 -20.74 -31.64
N VAL A 306 -7.48 -19.86 -31.91
CA VAL A 306 -6.07 -19.99 -31.50
C VAL A 306 -5.64 -18.77 -30.70
N LEU A 307 -5.17 -18.97 -29.47
CA LEU A 307 -4.54 -17.93 -28.67
C LEU A 307 -3.05 -18.21 -28.52
N ARG A 308 -2.20 -17.31 -29.03
CA ARG A 308 -0.75 -17.43 -28.92
C ARG A 308 -0.16 -16.33 -28.05
N LEU A 309 0.45 -16.75 -26.94
CA LEU A 309 1.08 -15.89 -25.95
C LEU A 309 2.59 -16.14 -25.96
N GLU A 310 3.37 -15.09 -26.18
CA GLU A 310 4.82 -15.16 -26.22
C GLU A 310 5.46 -14.09 -25.32
N LEU A 311 6.34 -14.53 -24.41
CA LEU A 311 7.05 -13.70 -23.43
C LEU A 311 6.11 -12.90 -22.52
N VAL A 312 5.13 -13.57 -21.91
CA VAL A 312 4.17 -12.99 -20.96
C VAL A 312 4.47 -13.54 -19.55
N PRO A 313 5.21 -12.80 -18.71
CA PRO A 313 5.72 -13.31 -17.43
C PRO A 313 4.62 -13.53 -16.37
N GLU A 314 3.53 -12.76 -16.41
CA GLU A 314 2.37 -12.92 -15.51
C GLU A 314 1.10 -13.30 -16.28
N ALA A 315 1.17 -14.39 -17.06
CA ALA A 315 0.01 -14.92 -17.78
C ALA A 315 -1.01 -15.51 -16.78
N LYS A 316 -2.00 -14.70 -16.37
CA LYS A 316 -3.15 -15.16 -15.58
C LYS A 316 -4.36 -15.37 -16.49
N ILE A 317 -4.90 -16.58 -16.48
CA ILE A 317 -6.10 -16.93 -17.25
C ILE A 317 -7.29 -16.99 -16.27
N PRO A 318 -8.17 -15.97 -16.27
CA PRO A 318 -9.30 -15.88 -15.37
C PRO A 318 -10.50 -16.71 -15.86
N ALA A 319 -11.51 -16.86 -15.02
CA ALA A 319 -12.79 -17.52 -15.34
C ALA A 319 -13.43 -17.05 -16.66
N LYS A 320 -13.18 -15.79 -17.06
CA LYS A 320 -13.71 -15.17 -18.29
C LYS A 320 -13.34 -15.93 -19.56
N ILE A 321 -12.26 -16.74 -19.57
CA ILE A 321 -11.92 -17.59 -20.74
C ILE A 321 -13.05 -18.52 -21.16
N SER A 322 -13.96 -18.87 -20.25
CA SER A 322 -15.15 -19.68 -20.56
C SER A 322 -16.09 -19.05 -21.61
N GLN A 323 -15.95 -17.76 -21.89
CA GLN A 323 -16.69 -17.05 -22.93
C GLN A 323 -16.14 -17.34 -24.34
N MET A 324 -14.88 -17.78 -24.45
CA MET A 324 -14.19 -18.04 -25.72
C MET A 324 -14.56 -19.42 -26.27
N THR A 325 -15.82 -19.64 -26.62
CA THR A 325 -16.38 -20.96 -26.99
C THR A 325 -15.71 -21.62 -28.19
N ALA A 326 -15.10 -20.84 -29.10
CA ALA A 326 -14.38 -21.36 -30.25
C ALA A 326 -12.92 -21.79 -29.96
N LEU A 327 -12.37 -21.45 -28.78
CA LEU A 327 -10.96 -21.67 -28.45
C LEU A 327 -10.64 -23.15 -28.37
N GLN A 328 -9.74 -23.61 -29.26
CA GLN A 328 -9.34 -25.02 -29.36
C GLN A 328 -7.82 -25.20 -29.20
N GLU A 329 -7.04 -24.14 -29.40
CA GLU A 329 -5.59 -24.20 -29.45
C GLU A 329 -4.97 -23.06 -28.64
N LEU A 330 -4.02 -23.42 -27.77
CA LEU A 330 -3.32 -22.47 -26.91
C LEU A 330 -1.81 -22.65 -27.08
N HIS A 331 -1.11 -21.57 -27.36
CA HIS A 331 0.34 -21.55 -27.47
C HIS A 331 0.92 -20.70 -26.36
N LEU A 332 1.73 -21.31 -25.50
CA LEU A 332 2.44 -20.70 -24.38
C LEU A 332 3.94 -20.74 -24.66
N CYS A 333 4.51 -19.63 -25.11
CA CYS A 333 5.93 -19.52 -25.43
C CYS A 333 6.65 -18.66 -24.39
N HIS A 334 7.39 -19.29 -23.48
CA HIS A 334 8.05 -18.64 -22.33
C HIS A 334 7.04 -17.86 -21.47
N CYS A 335 5.93 -18.54 -21.14
CA CYS A 335 4.79 -17.97 -20.43
C CYS A 335 4.37 -18.90 -19.29
N PRO A 336 4.79 -18.65 -18.03
CA PRO A 336 4.37 -19.43 -16.88
C PRO A 336 2.89 -19.11 -16.55
N ALA A 337 1.97 -19.83 -17.18
CA ALA A 337 0.54 -19.54 -17.11
C ALA A 337 -0.11 -20.08 -15.83
N LYS A 338 -0.72 -19.19 -15.05
CA LYS A 338 -1.57 -19.52 -13.89
C LYS A 338 -3.03 -19.45 -14.32
N VAL A 339 -3.80 -20.46 -13.96
CA VAL A 339 -5.20 -20.62 -14.39
C VAL A 339 -6.09 -20.73 -13.15
N GLU A 340 -7.18 -19.96 -13.13
CA GLU A 340 -8.20 -20.09 -12.09
C GLU A 340 -8.96 -21.43 -12.20
N GLN A 341 -9.52 -21.92 -11.09
CA GLN A 341 -10.16 -23.24 -11.07
C GLN A 341 -11.32 -23.38 -12.08
N THR A 342 -12.12 -22.33 -12.26
CA THR A 342 -13.24 -22.27 -13.21
C THR A 342 -12.74 -22.22 -14.65
N ALA A 343 -11.69 -21.43 -14.92
CA ALA A 343 -11.02 -21.36 -16.21
C ALA A 343 -10.42 -22.71 -16.61
N PHE A 344 -9.83 -23.42 -15.65
CA PHE A 344 -9.28 -24.75 -15.87
C PHE A 344 -10.36 -25.76 -16.28
N SER A 345 -11.55 -25.74 -15.68
CA SER A 345 -12.65 -26.61 -16.10
C SER A 345 -13.01 -26.40 -17.56
N PHE A 346 -13.05 -25.15 -18.03
CA PHE A 346 -13.28 -24.84 -19.44
C PHE A 346 -12.15 -25.37 -20.34
N LEU A 347 -10.89 -25.10 -20.00
CA LEU A 347 -9.73 -25.54 -20.78
C LEU A 347 -9.62 -27.07 -20.85
N ARG A 348 -9.91 -27.77 -19.75
CA ARG A 348 -9.88 -29.24 -19.68
C ARG A 348 -10.78 -29.90 -20.72
N ASP A 349 -11.93 -29.29 -20.98
CA ASP A 349 -12.98 -29.86 -21.83
C ASP A 349 -12.91 -29.35 -23.28
N ASN A 350 -12.35 -28.17 -23.55
CA ASN A 350 -12.37 -27.56 -24.88
C ASN A 350 -11.02 -27.56 -25.61
N LEU A 351 -9.90 -27.61 -24.88
CA LEU A 351 -8.57 -27.50 -25.47
C LEU A 351 -8.17 -28.80 -26.17
N LYS A 352 -7.87 -28.72 -27.48
CA LYS A 352 -7.48 -29.86 -28.33
C LYS A 352 -5.98 -29.86 -28.64
N CYS A 353 -5.38 -28.69 -28.76
CA CYS A 353 -3.96 -28.56 -29.05
C CYS A 353 -3.30 -27.58 -28.06
N LEU A 354 -2.15 -27.98 -27.51
CA LEU A 354 -1.38 -27.14 -26.61
C LEU A 354 0.08 -27.15 -27.06
N HIS A 355 0.61 -25.96 -27.32
CA HIS A 355 2.03 -25.74 -27.55
C HIS A 355 2.63 -25.09 -26.32
N VAL A 356 3.62 -25.71 -25.70
CA VAL A 356 4.40 -25.13 -24.62
C VAL A 356 5.85 -25.07 -25.06
N LYS A 357 6.35 -23.86 -25.25
CA LYS A 357 7.78 -23.60 -25.41
C LYS A 357 8.32 -23.04 -24.11
N PHE A 358 9.35 -23.65 -23.55
CA PHE A 358 9.87 -23.30 -22.23
C PHE A 358 11.39 -23.30 -22.21
N THR A 359 11.96 -22.48 -21.34
CA THR A 359 13.40 -22.47 -21.04
C THR A 359 13.72 -23.31 -19.81
N ASP A 360 12.90 -23.17 -18.77
CA ASP A 360 12.97 -23.93 -17.53
C ASP A 360 11.75 -24.86 -17.42
N VAL A 361 11.96 -26.09 -16.92
CA VAL A 361 10.90 -27.07 -16.67
C VAL A 361 9.87 -26.53 -15.67
N ALA A 362 10.28 -25.65 -14.75
CA ALA A 362 9.38 -24.98 -13.81
C ALA A 362 8.32 -24.08 -14.50
N GLU A 363 8.54 -23.68 -15.76
CA GLU A 363 7.57 -22.90 -16.53
C GLU A 363 6.40 -23.77 -17.05
N ILE A 364 6.56 -25.09 -17.12
CA ILE A 364 5.50 -25.99 -17.61
C ILE A 364 4.38 -26.05 -16.56
N PRO A 365 3.17 -25.57 -16.89
CA PRO A 365 2.12 -25.53 -15.88
C PRO A 365 1.62 -26.92 -15.50
N THR A 366 1.46 -27.19 -14.20
CA THR A 366 1.05 -28.50 -13.68
C THR A 366 -0.37 -28.91 -14.11
N TRP A 367 -1.22 -27.95 -14.47
CA TRP A 367 -2.58 -28.23 -14.95
C TRP A 367 -2.60 -28.88 -16.34
N VAL A 368 -1.50 -28.84 -17.09
CA VAL A 368 -1.39 -29.50 -18.41
C VAL A 368 -1.63 -31.00 -18.31
N TYR A 369 -1.16 -31.63 -17.22
CA TYR A 369 -1.37 -33.07 -16.97
C TYR A 369 -2.82 -33.46 -16.68
N LEU A 370 -3.70 -32.48 -16.47
CA LEU A 370 -5.09 -32.68 -16.05
C LEU A 370 -6.11 -32.41 -17.17
N LEU A 371 -5.64 -32.05 -18.37
CA LEU A 371 -6.47 -31.84 -19.57
C LEU A 371 -6.99 -33.19 -20.10
N LYS A 372 -8.28 -33.28 -20.45
CA LYS A 372 -8.90 -34.56 -20.85
C LYS A 372 -9.08 -34.69 -22.37
N ASN A 373 -9.35 -33.58 -23.06
CA ASN A 373 -9.68 -33.57 -24.49
C ASN A 373 -8.51 -33.14 -25.40
N LEU A 374 -7.30 -33.09 -24.84
CA LEU A 374 -6.08 -32.75 -25.56
C LEU A 374 -5.71 -33.87 -26.55
N ARG A 375 -5.57 -33.51 -27.84
CA ARG A 375 -5.19 -34.42 -28.93
C ARG A 375 -3.72 -34.28 -29.31
N GLU A 376 -3.22 -33.06 -29.29
CA GLU A 376 -1.85 -32.73 -29.66
C GLU A 376 -1.19 -31.91 -28.55
N LEU A 377 0.00 -32.34 -28.13
CA LEU A 377 0.83 -31.66 -27.15
C LEU A 377 2.24 -31.48 -27.72
N TYR A 378 2.63 -30.22 -27.94
CA TYR A 378 3.97 -29.87 -28.40
C TYR A 378 4.74 -29.26 -27.23
N LEU A 379 5.73 -30.00 -26.73
CA LEU A 379 6.66 -29.52 -25.70
C LEU A 379 8.01 -29.25 -26.35
N VAL A 380 8.41 -27.97 -26.38
CA VAL A 380 9.67 -27.54 -26.99
C VAL A 380 10.48 -26.77 -25.97
N GLY A 381 11.55 -27.37 -25.46
CA GLY A 381 12.35 -26.72 -24.44
C GLY A 381 13.55 -27.54 -24.02
N ASN A 382 14.38 -26.95 -23.17
CA ASN A 382 15.50 -27.64 -22.57
C ASN A 382 15.02 -28.36 -21.30
N LEU A 383 15.21 -29.68 -21.23
CA LEU A 383 14.85 -30.49 -20.05
C LEU A 383 16.01 -30.62 -19.05
N ASN A 384 17.20 -30.14 -19.41
CA ASN A 384 18.35 -30.17 -18.53
C ASN A 384 18.30 -28.94 -17.61
N SER A 385 17.72 -29.14 -16.42
CA SER A 385 17.93 -28.26 -15.26
C SER A 385 19.31 -28.45 -14.67
#